data_AF-A0A7J5Y178-F1
#
_entry.id   AF-A0A7J5Y178-F1
#
_cell.length_a   1.000
_cell.length_b   1.000
_cell.length_c   1.000
_cell.angle_alpha   90.00
_cell.angle_beta   90.00
_cell.angle_gamma   90.00
#
_symmetry.space_group_name_H-M   'P 1'
#
loop_
_entity.id
_entity.type
_entity.pdbx_description
1 polymer ?
#
loop_
_entity_poly.entity_id
_entity_poly.type
_entity_poly.pdbx_seq_one_letter_code
_entity_poly.pdbx_strand_id
1 'polypeptide(L)'
;MKFRPLLQLRTSLTCSNIYFPAGNVKNADHFCYGEETKLAWEAGKLTADITEEQRKLTEADLVIFQFPMYWFTVPAIMKGWMDRVLTLGFAFTHEKRYSQGIFKDKKAMLSFTTGSQESMFTANGINGDMNVTLWPLQLFQRKLFIVCINTLFFSPEWHPALLWLQVLAPQIFWAPSHVPSEARGTMLESWRTHARPPGENPLAFTPLDCFDGEKGYQLKPEVHENMLPRMSEKVLIVYAHQSSGSFNSAAKDAALEVLTAKGCTVEVSDLYAMKFKATATAEDHW
;
A
#
# COMPACT_ATOMS: atom_id res chain seq x y z
N MET A 1 -5.46 -64.54 -11.07
CA MET A 1 -5.21 -63.07 -11.13
C MET A 1 -3.99 -62.77 -10.25
N LYS A 2 -2.83 -62.50 -10.84
CA LYS A 2 -1.59 -62.18 -10.09
C LYS A 2 -1.41 -60.66 -10.07
N PHE A 3 -1.31 -60.06 -8.88
CA PHE A 3 -0.92 -58.67 -8.71
C PHE A 3 0.56 -58.49 -9.07
N ARG A 4 0.86 -57.56 -9.98
CA ARG A 4 2.23 -57.09 -10.26
C ARG A 4 2.59 -55.96 -9.28
N PRO A 5 3.83 -55.91 -8.76
CA PRO A 5 4.29 -54.81 -7.93
C PRO A 5 4.59 -53.58 -8.80
N LEU A 6 4.18 -52.40 -8.32
CA LEU A 6 4.50 -51.10 -8.91
C LEU A 6 6.01 -50.84 -8.78
N LEU A 7 6.67 -50.63 -9.92
CA LEU A 7 8.02 -50.08 -10.00
C LEU A 7 8.05 -48.74 -9.26
N GLN A 8 8.99 -48.58 -8.32
CA GLN A 8 9.41 -47.27 -7.82
C GLN A 8 10.02 -46.47 -8.98
N LEU A 9 9.25 -45.56 -9.56
CA LEU A 9 9.78 -44.48 -10.37
C LEU A 9 10.49 -43.50 -9.42
N ARG A 10 11.82 -43.64 -9.29
CA ARG A 10 12.69 -42.54 -8.89
C ARG A 10 12.68 -41.52 -10.02
N THR A 11 11.77 -40.56 -9.98
CA THR A 11 11.94 -39.32 -10.75
C THR A 11 12.85 -38.41 -9.93
N SER A 12 14.13 -38.36 -10.30
CA SER A 12 14.94 -37.19 -9.97
C SER A 12 14.38 -36.02 -10.78
N LEU A 13 13.44 -35.30 -10.20
CA LEU A 13 13.10 -33.96 -10.67
C LEU A 13 14.27 -33.06 -10.31
N THR A 14 15.30 -33.04 -11.16
CA THR A 14 16.25 -31.92 -11.14
C THR A 14 15.45 -30.68 -11.51
N CYS A 15 15.44 -29.72 -10.59
CA CYS A 15 14.80 -28.42 -10.74
C CYS A 15 15.49 -27.66 -11.89
N SER A 16 15.11 -27.97 -13.14
CA SER A 16 15.81 -27.53 -14.35
C SER A 16 15.02 -26.52 -15.18
N ASN A 17 13.86 -26.06 -14.69
CA ASN A 17 13.02 -25.08 -15.37
C ASN A 17 12.99 -23.69 -14.72
N ILE A 18 13.89 -23.41 -13.78
CA ILE A 18 14.22 -22.03 -13.42
C ILE A 18 15.36 -21.64 -14.36
N TYR A 19 15.08 -20.78 -15.34
CA TYR A 19 16.10 -20.20 -16.21
C TYR A 19 17.10 -19.42 -15.35
N PHE A 20 18.17 -20.08 -14.92
CA PHE A 20 19.28 -19.42 -14.23
C PHE A 20 20.10 -18.61 -15.24
N PRO A 21 20.65 -17.46 -14.85
CA PRO A 21 21.58 -16.72 -15.70
C PRO A 21 22.74 -17.64 -16.10
N ALA A 22 23.16 -17.56 -17.36
CA ALA A 22 24.24 -18.37 -17.90
C ALA A 22 25.57 -18.03 -17.17
N GLY A 23 25.87 -18.74 -16.08
CA GLY A 23 27.11 -18.54 -15.31
C GLY A 23 27.13 -19.34 -14.01
N ASN A 24 28.33 -19.57 -13.47
CA ASN A 24 28.51 -20.13 -12.14
C ASN A 24 28.00 -19.12 -11.10
N VAL A 25 27.03 -19.53 -10.28
CA VAL A 25 26.56 -18.77 -9.11
C VAL A 25 27.63 -18.75 -8.02
N LYS A 26 27.64 -17.72 -7.16
CA LYS A 26 28.62 -17.57 -6.08
C LYS A 26 28.50 -18.69 -5.04
N ASN A 27 27.28 -19.07 -4.66
CA ASN A 27 27.02 -20.14 -3.70
C ASN A 27 25.85 -21.02 -4.15
N ALA A 28 26.15 -22.11 -4.86
CA ALA A 28 25.14 -23.04 -5.34
C ALA A 28 24.46 -23.83 -4.21
N ASP A 29 25.19 -24.14 -3.14
CA ASP A 29 24.69 -24.93 -2.01
C ASP A 29 23.74 -24.13 -1.11
N HIS A 30 23.91 -22.80 -1.07
CA HIS A 30 23.04 -21.86 -0.35
C HIS A 30 22.66 -20.66 -1.23
N PHE A 31 21.96 -20.95 -2.32
CA PHE A 31 21.57 -19.95 -3.31
C PHE A 31 20.66 -18.85 -2.73
N CYS A 32 21.08 -17.59 -2.84
CA CYS A 32 20.31 -16.41 -2.47
C CYS A 32 20.00 -15.57 -3.71
N TYR A 33 18.76 -15.60 -4.19
CA TYR A 33 18.37 -14.95 -5.46
C TYR A 33 18.71 -13.45 -5.49
N GLY A 34 18.47 -12.72 -4.40
CA GLY A 34 18.75 -11.28 -4.32
C GLY A 34 20.24 -10.96 -4.45
N GLU A 35 21.12 -11.75 -3.82
CA GLU A 35 22.57 -11.55 -3.91
C GLU A 35 23.10 -11.97 -5.28
N GLU A 36 22.68 -13.14 -5.78
CA GLU A 36 23.16 -13.68 -7.04
C GLU A 36 22.72 -12.82 -8.23
N THR A 37 21.49 -12.28 -8.21
CA THR A 37 21.03 -11.34 -9.24
C THR A 37 21.73 -9.99 -9.16
N LYS A 38 22.07 -9.50 -7.97
CA LYS A 38 22.91 -8.29 -7.81
C LYS A 38 24.29 -8.50 -8.43
N LEU A 39 24.97 -9.61 -8.12
CA LEU A 39 26.29 -9.93 -8.69
C LEU A 39 26.22 -10.12 -10.21
N ALA A 40 25.17 -10.78 -10.70
CA ALA A 40 24.95 -10.93 -12.14
C ALA A 40 24.70 -9.57 -12.82
N TRP A 41 23.97 -8.65 -12.18
CA TRP A 41 23.77 -7.29 -12.67
C TRP A 41 25.10 -6.51 -12.74
N GLU A 42 25.89 -6.51 -11.66
CA GLU A 42 27.20 -5.85 -11.59
C GLU A 42 28.18 -6.39 -12.65
N ALA A 43 28.11 -7.69 -12.94
CA ALA A 43 28.95 -8.34 -13.94
C ALA A 43 28.40 -8.25 -15.38
N GLY A 44 27.21 -7.66 -15.61
CA GLY A 44 26.55 -7.61 -16.92
C GLY A 44 26.12 -8.99 -17.45
N LYS A 45 25.81 -9.93 -16.56
CA LYS A 45 25.49 -11.34 -16.86
C LYS A 45 24.02 -11.70 -16.68
N LEU A 46 23.14 -10.72 -16.47
CA LEU A 46 21.70 -10.96 -16.49
C LEU A 46 21.25 -11.46 -17.87
N THR A 47 20.14 -12.18 -17.91
CA THR A 47 19.57 -12.69 -19.16
C THR A 47 19.09 -11.55 -20.06
N ALA A 48 19.13 -11.76 -21.37
CA ALA A 48 18.85 -10.71 -22.37
C ALA A 48 17.44 -10.12 -22.26
N ASP A 49 16.45 -10.91 -21.82
CA ASP A 49 15.10 -10.43 -21.59
C ASP A 49 15.05 -9.46 -20.40
N ILE A 50 15.77 -9.74 -19.30
CA ILE A 50 15.84 -8.84 -18.15
C ILE A 50 16.57 -7.55 -18.51
N THR A 51 17.72 -7.64 -19.18
CA THR A 51 18.52 -6.45 -19.53
C THR A 51 17.79 -5.52 -20.48
N GLU A 52 17.00 -6.05 -21.42
CA GLU A 52 16.18 -5.23 -22.32
C GLU A 52 15.06 -4.48 -21.57
N GLU A 53 14.41 -5.12 -20.60
CA GLU A 53 13.40 -4.45 -19.78
C GLU A 53 14.02 -3.39 -18.85
N GLN A 54 15.21 -3.65 -18.31
CA GLN A 54 15.99 -2.66 -17.54
C GLN A 54 16.40 -1.46 -18.40
N ARG A 55 16.76 -1.67 -19.67
CA ARG A 55 17.05 -0.59 -20.63
C ARG A 55 15.84 0.32 -20.83
N LYS A 56 14.65 -0.27 -21.10
CA LYS A 56 13.40 0.49 -21.26
C LYS A 56 13.05 1.31 -20.02
N LEU A 57 13.20 0.73 -18.82
CA LEU A 57 12.98 1.45 -17.56
C LEU A 57 13.96 2.60 -17.34
N THR A 58 15.21 2.41 -17.76
CA THR A 58 16.25 3.45 -17.64
C THR A 58 15.91 4.65 -18.51
N GLU A 59 15.41 4.43 -19.72
CA GLU A 59 15.04 5.47 -20.68
C GLU A 59 13.69 6.15 -20.38
N ALA A 60 12.78 5.48 -19.67
CA ALA A 60 11.45 5.99 -19.42
C ALA A 60 11.41 7.07 -18.32
N ASP A 61 10.79 8.20 -18.60
CA ASP A 61 10.44 9.21 -17.57
C ASP A 61 9.14 8.87 -16.83
N LEU A 62 8.24 8.15 -17.50
CA LEU A 62 6.94 7.69 -16.99
C LEU A 62 6.74 6.21 -17.31
N VAL A 63 6.35 5.43 -16.30
CA VAL A 63 6.02 4.01 -16.44
C VAL A 63 4.53 3.77 -16.14
N ILE A 64 3.79 3.29 -17.12
CA ILE A 64 2.36 2.96 -16.97
C ILE A 64 2.19 1.45 -16.89
N PHE A 65 1.63 0.97 -15.79
CA PHE A 65 1.29 -0.44 -15.61
C PHE A 65 -0.17 -0.67 -16.00
N GLN A 66 -0.41 -1.24 -17.19
CA GLN A 66 -1.73 -1.58 -17.67
C GLN A 66 -2.09 -3.04 -17.38
N PHE A 67 -3.15 -3.32 -16.63
CA PHE A 67 -3.56 -4.70 -16.31
C PHE A 67 -5.03 -4.86 -15.93
N PRO A 68 -5.61 -6.06 -16.03
CA PRO A 68 -6.83 -6.41 -15.30
C PRO A 68 -6.49 -6.76 -13.84
N MET A 69 -7.25 -6.24 -12.88
CA MET A 69 -7.09 -6.61 -11.47
C MET A 69 -7.50 -8.06 -11.26
N TYR A 70 -6.54 -8.92 -10.88
CA TYR A 70 -6.78 -10.31 -10.55
C TYR A 70 -6.46 -10.53 -9.07
N TRP A 71 -7.46 -11.04 -8.32
CA TRP A 71 -7.32 -11.30 -6.89
C TRP A 71 -6.74 -10.12 -6.10
N PHE A 72 -7.31 -8.92 -6.32
CA PHE A 72 -6.89 -7.70 -5.63
C PHE A 72 -5.42 -7.30 -5.90
N THR A 73 -4.81 -7.82 -6.96
CA THR A 73 -3.43 -7.53 -7.34
C THR A 73 -3.23 -7.54 -8.86
N VAL A 74 -1.97 -7.42 -9.29
CA VAL A 74 -1.54 -7.55 -10.69
C VAL A 74 -1.57 -9.01 -11.15
N PRO A 75 -1.74 -9.29 -12.46
CA PRO A 75 -1.59 -10.63 -13.00
C PRO A 75 -0.23 -11.23 -12.68
N ALA A 76 -0.16 -12.55 -12.47
CA ALA A 76 1.08 -13.24 -12.10
C ALA A 76 2.25 -12.98 -13.05
N ILE A 77 1.97 -12.79 -14.35
CA ILE A 77 3.00 -12.44 -15.35
C ILE A 77 3.61 -11.06 -15.08
N MET A 78 2.81 -10.08 -14.68
CA MET A 78 3.29 -8.74 -14.32
C MET A 78 4.06 -8.78 -13.00
N LYS A 79 3.59 -9.58 -12.03
CA LYS A 79 4.34 -9.84 -10.79
C LYS A 79 5.71 -10.48 -11.07
N GLY A 80 5.75 -11.47 -11.96
CA GLY A 80 7.01 -12.11 -12.37
C GLY A 80 7.95 -11.16 -13.12
N TRP A 81 7.41 -10.27 -13.96
CA TRP A 81 8.20 -9.19 -14.57
C TRP A 81 8.81 -8.28 -13.50
N MET A 82 8.00 -7.85 -12.52
CA MET A 82 8.46 -7.01 -11.42
C MET A 82 9.57 -7.70 -10.61
N ASP A 83 9.40 -8.98 -10.29
CA ASP A 83 10.36 -9.76 -9.48
C ASP A 83 11.70 -10.00 -10.18
N ARG A 84 11.70 -10.11 -11.52
CA ARG A 84 12.90 -10.40 -12.31
C ARG A 84 13.63 -9.15 -12.80
N VAL A 85 12.90 -8.07 -13.09
CA VAL A 85 13.46 -6.86 -13.71
C VAL A 85 13.94 -5.86 -12.65
N LEU A 86 13.20 -5.75 -11.53
CA LEU A 86 13.50 -4.79 -10.46
C LEU A 86 14.50 -5.38 -9.46
N THR A 87 15.72 -5.66 -9.93
CA THR A 87 16.75 -6.33 -9.12
C THR A 87 17.45 -5.38 -8.13
N LEU A 88 18.03 -5.96 -7.07
CA LEU A 88 18.96 -5.27 -6.18
C LEU A 88 20.18 -4.79 -6.99
N GLY A 89 20.61 -3.55 -6.77
CA GLY A 89 21.63 -2.85 -7.55
C GLY A 89 21.05 -1.97 -8.66
N PHE A 90 20.10 -2.49 -9.44
CA PHE A 90 19.46 -1.76 -10.54
C PHE A 90 18.33 -0.83 -10.09
N ALA A 91 17.33 -1.40 -9.43
CA ALA A 91 16.10 -0.71 -9.08
C ALA A 91 16.18 -0.12 -7.66
N PHE A 92 16.89 -0.81 -6.76
CA PHE A 92 17.03 -0.42 -5.36
C PHE A 92 18.37 -0.84 -4.77
N THR A 93 18.77 -0.21 -3.65
CA THR A 93 19.98 -0.56 -2.87
C THR A 93 19.70 -0.45 -1.37
N HIS A 94 20.55 -1.05 -0.53
CA HIS A 94 20.38 -1.00 0.92
C HIS A 94 20.67 0.40 1.49
N GLU A 95 21.47 1.20 0.80
CA GLU A 95 21.87 2.54 1.20
C GLU A 95 20.82 3.57 0.74
N LYS A 96 20.41 3.48 -0.53
CA LYS A 96 19.47 4.42 -1.14
C LYS A 96 18.06 3.85 -1.10
N ARG A 97 17.40 4.11 0.02
CA ARG A 97 16.02 3.71 0.25
C ARG A 97 15.09 4.87 0.01
N TYR A 98 13.88 4.51 -0.36
CA TYR A 98 12.78 5.43 -0.42
C TYR A 98 13.13 6.73 -1.19
N SER A 99 12.98 7.92 -0.59
CA SER A 99 13.23 9.23 -1.23
C SER A 99 14.59 9.40 -1.85
N GLN A 100 15.50 8.50 -1.52
CA GLN A 100 16.86 8.49 -2.00
C GLN A 100 17.07 7.44 -3.10
N GLY A 101 16.06 6.64 -3.43
CA GLY A 101 16.08 5.52 -4.36
C GLY A 101 16.43 5.93 -5.80
N ILE A 102 16.84 4.92 -6.59
CA ILE A 102 17.46 5.14 -7.91
C ILE A 102 16.52 5.84 -8.90
N PHE A 103 15.22 5.54 -8.84
CA PHE A 103 14.22 6.09 -9.77
C PHE A 103 13.41 7.27 -9.21
N LYS A 104 13.90 7.97 -8.18
CA LYS A 104 13.19 9.08 -7.50
C LYS A 104 12.68 10.19 -8.43
N ASP A 105 13.32 10.38 -9.58
CA ASP A 105 12.97 11.42 -10.57
C ASP A 105 12.00 10.91 -11.65
N LYS A 106 11.71 9.61 -11.67
CA LYS A 106 10.77 8.96 -12.61
C LYS A 106 9.38 8.88 -11.99
N LYS A 107 8.37 8.93 -12.86
CA LYS A 107 6.95 8.80 -12.47
C LYS A 107 6.42 7.42 -12.83
N ALA A 108 5.43 6.96 -12.07
CA ALA A 108 4.72 5.74 -12.44
C ALA A 108 3.24 5.78 -12.06
N MET A 109 2.44 5.03 -12.82
CA MET A 109 0.99 5.03 -12.69
C MET A 109 0.43 3.62 -12.88
N LEU A 110 -0.54 3.26 -12.05
CA LEU A 110 -1.33 2.05 -12.24
C LEU A 110 -2.56 2.40 -13.07
N SER A 111 -2.76 1.71 -14.20
CA SER A 111 -3.95 1.81 -15.04
C SER A 111 -4.59 0.44 -15.13
N PHE A 112 -5.76 0.24 -14.56
CA PHE A 112 -6.32 -1.11 -14.48
C PHE A 112 -7.84 -1.17 -14.54
N THR A 113 -8.34 -2.34 -14.94
CA THR A 113 -9.77 -2.63 -15.00
C THR A 113 -10.18 -3.53 -13.84
N THR A 114 -11.36 -3.32 -13.27
CA THR A 114 -11.95 -4.20 -12.25
C THR A 114 -13.13 -4.97 -12.81
N GLY A 115 -13.46 -6.12 -12.21
CA GLY A 115 -14.75 -6.78 -12.46
C GLY A 115 -15.91 -6.12 -11.70
N SER A 116 -15.62 -5.53 -10.54
CA SER A 116 -16.60 -4.93 -9.63
C SER A 116 -16.79 -3.43 -9.87
N GLN A 117 -17.97 -2.94 -9.52
CA GLN A 117 -18.30 -1.51 -9.58
C GLN A 117 -17.54 -0.73 -8.51
N GLU A 118 -17.39 0.58 -8.72
CA GLU A 118 -16.72 1.50 -7.79
C GLU A 118 -17.33 1.47 -6.38
N SER A 119 -18.66 1.43 -6.28
CA SER A 119 -19.41 1.41 -5.02
C SER A 119 -19.02 0.25 -4.09
N MET A 120 -18.59 -0.88 -4.66
CA MET A 120 -18.14 -2.05 -3.91
C MET A 120 -16.80 -1.83 -3.21
N PHE A 121 -16.01 -0.84 -3.64
CA PHE A 121 -14.68 -0.51 -3.14
C PHE A 121 -14.63 0.78 -2.30
N THR A 122 -15.76 1.11 -1.66
CA THR A 122 -15.85 2.18 -0.68
C THR A 122 -15.56 1.66 0.73
N ALA A 123 -15.39 2.55 1.72
CA ALA A 123 -15.16 2.15 3.12
C ALA A 123 -16.24 1.20 3.68
N ASN A 124 -17.49 1.31 3.18
CA ASN A 124 -18.61 0.44 3.55
C ASN A 124 -18.94 -0.60 2.46
N GLY A 125 -18.15 -0.64 1.38
CA GLY A 125 -18.32 -1.57 0.28
C GLY A 125 -17.84 -2.97 0.66
N ILE A 126 -18.43 -4.00 0.05
CA ILE A 126 -18.11 -5.40 0.35
C ILE A 126 -16.64 -5.77 0.09
N ASN A 127 -15.96 -5.06 -0.81
CA ASN A 127 -14.55 -5.28 -1.11
C ASN A 127 -13.61 -4.42 -0.24
N GLY A 128 -14.16 -3.52 0.58
CA GLY A 128 -13.41 -2.53 1.36
C GLY A 128 -12.81 -1.40 0.50
N ASP A 129 -12.21 -0.42 1.17
CA ASP A 129 -11.64 0.76 0.53
C ASP A 129 -10.53 0.39 -0.48
N MET A 130 -10.67 0.86 -1.73
CA MET A 130 -9.67 0.67 -2.78
C MET A 130 -8.27 1.12 -2.36
N ASN A 131 -8.15 2.17 -1.54
CA ASN A 131 -6.85 2.65 -1.07
C ASN A 131 -6.11 1.57 -0.26
N VAL A 132 -6.82 0.73 0.49
CA VAL A 132 -6.22 -0.40 1.23
C VAL A 132 -5.74 -1.49 0.27
N THR A 133 -6.53 -1.77 -0.78
CA THR A 133 -6.18 -2.75 -1.82
C THR A 133 -4.96 -2.30 -2.64
N LEU A 134 -4.92 -1.01 -2.98
CA LEU A 134 -3.82 -0.43 -3.73
C LEU A 134 -2.60 -0.15 -2.86
N TRP A 135 -2.76 -0.11 -1.53
CA TRP A 135 -1.66 0.17 -0.63
C TRP A 135 -0.47 -0.75 -0.90
N PRO A 136 -0.56 -2.09 -0.99
CA PRO A 136 0.58 -2.93 -1.36
C PRO A 136 1.15 -2.69 -2.76
N LEU A 137 0.37 -2.20 -3.74
CA LEU A 137 0.81 -2.00 -5.13
C LEU A 137 1.40 -0.61 -5.39
N GLN A 138 0.80 0.43 -4.81
CA GLN A 138 1.33 1.79 -4.78
C GLN A 138 2.51 1.85 -3.84
N LEU A 139 2.43 1.13 -2.72
CA LEU A 139 3.61 0.84 -1.94
C LEU A 139 4.54 -0.13 -2.65
N PHE A 140 4.18 -0.98 -3.60
CA PHE A 140 5.18 -1.79 -4.34
C PHE A 140 6.18 -0.90 -5.09
N GLN A 141 5.72 0.26 -5.58
CA GLN A 141 6.57 1.33 -6.11
C GLN A 141 7.40 2.06 -5.03
N ARG A 142 7.31 1.63 -3.75
CA ARG A 142 7.92 2.18 -2.53
C ARG A 142 8.47 1.12 -1.51
N LYS A 143 8.07 -0.15 -1.54
CA LYS A 143 8.15 -1.24 -0.52
C LYS A 143 7.78 -2.60 -1.17
N LEU A 144 8.71 -3.55 -1.23
CA LEU A 144 8.37 -4.97 -1.25
C LEU A 144 8.14 -5.44 0.19
N PHE A 145 6.91 -5.82 0.55
CA PHE A 145 6.65 -6.89 1.53
C PHE A 145 5.20 -7.39 1.40
N ILE A 146 5.04 -8.72 1.50
CA ILE A 146 3.80 -9.53 1.39
C ILE A 146 3.41 -9.91 -0.06
N VAL A 147 4.18 -10.84 -0.66
CA VAL A 147 3.72 -12.16 -1.13
C VAL A 147 4.98 -13.03 -1.22
N CYS A 148 5.38 -13.63 -0.09
CA CYS A 148 6.34 -14.75 -0.03
C CYS A 148 6.47 -15.35 1.40
N ILE A 149 5.82 -14.80 2.42
CA ILE A 149 5.73 -15.45 3.74
C ILE A 149 4.56 -16.44 3.74
N ASN A 150 4.73 -17.53 3.01
CA ASN A 150 4.18 -18.82 3.44
C ASN A 150 5.09 -19.99 3.10
N THR A 151 6.32 -19.74 2.64
CA THR A 151 7.28 -20.84 2.46
C THR A 151 8.71 -20.30 2.58
N LEU A 152 9.28 -20.56 3.76
CA LEU A 152 10.71 -20.77 4.04
C LEU A 152 11.65 -19.56 4.26
N PHE A 153 12.41 -19.72 5.34
CA PHE A 153 13.71 -19.14 5.74
C PHE A 153 13.78 -17.78 6.46
N PHE A 154 13.93 -17.90 7.79
CA PHE A 154 14.64 -16.98 8.68
C PHE A 154 16.10 -16.81 8.22
N SER A 155 16.51 -15.59 7.89
CA SER A 155 17.90 -15.13 7.91
C SER A 155 17.94 -13.80 8.66
N PRO A 156 18.92 -13.52 9.53
CA PRO A 156 18.88 -12.35 10.42
C PRO A 156 19.34 -11.02 9.80
N GLU A 157 19.68 -10.97 8.51
CA GLU A 157 20.25 -9.76 7.86
C GLU A 157 19.35 -9.06 6.82
N TRP A 158 18.03 -9.24 6.90
CA TRP A 158 17.10 -8.61 5.95
C TRP A 158 16.93 -7.10 6.18
N HIS A 159 17.64 -6.29 5.40
CA HIS A 159 17.41 -4.84 5.30
C HIS A 159 16.54 -4.52 4.08
N PRO A 160 15.35 -3.91 4.23
CA PRO A 160 14.47 -3.63 3.10
C PRO A 160 15.08 -2.53 2.22
N ALA A 161 15.49 -2.92 1.02
CA ALA A 161 16.01 -2.04 -0.02
C ALA A 161 14.90 -1.81 -1.06
N LEU A 162 14.58 -0.55 -1.35
CA LEU A 162 13.27 -0.19 -1.90
C LEU A 162 13.35 0.77 -3.08
N LEU A 163 12.60 0.42 -4.14
CA LEU A 163 12.38 1.22 -5.33
C LEU A 163 11.64 2.50 -4.96
N TRP A 164 11.99 3.64 -5.54
CA TRP A 164 11.15 4.84 -5.47
C TRP A 164 10.81 5.37 -6.83
N LEU A 165 9.53 5.58 -7.04
CA LEU A 165 8.94 6.29 -8.16
C LEU A 165 7.99 7.34 -7.59
N GLN A 166 7.84 8.47 -8.27
CA GLN A 166 6.75 9.40 -8.01
C GLN A 166 5.44 8.76 -8.49
N VAL A 167 4.63 8.27 -7.56
CA VAL A 167 3.39 7.54 -7.88
C VAL A 167 2.28 8.53 -8.20
N LEU A 168 1.76 8.49 -9.41
CA LEU A 168 0.59 9.26 -9.83
C LEU A 168 -0.70 8.59 -9.37
N ALA A 169 -1.80 9.33 -9.36
CA ALA A 169 -3.12 8.77 -9.05
C ALA A 169 -3.44 7.62 -10.02
N PRO A 170 -4.04 6.52 -9.53
CA PRO A 170 -4.35 5.37 -10.38
C PRO A 170 -5.50 5.69 -11.34
N GLN A 171 -5.40 5.25 -12.58
CA GLN A 171 -6.52 5.21 -13.52
C GLN A 171 -7.28 3.89 -13.34
N ILE A 172 -8.52 3.98 -12.85
CA ILE A 172 -9.35 2.79 -12.60
C ILE A 172 -10.53 2.78 -13.58
N PHE A 173 -10.66 1.68 -14.33
CA PHE A 173 -11.80 1.40 -15.19
C PHE A 173 -12.73 0.42 -14.48
N TRP A 174 -13.80 0.97 -13.88
CA TRP A 174 -14.72 0.20 -13.07
C TRP A 174 -15.68 -0.64 -13.92
N ALA A 175 -15.64 -1.97 -13.72
CA ALA A 175 -16.60 -2.92 -14.29
C ALA A 175 -16.91 -2.73 -15.79
N PRO A 176 -15.90 -2.65 -16.71
CA PRO A 176 -16.15 -2.35 -18.12
C PRO A 176 -17.00 -3.41 -18.83
N SER A 177 -17.05 -4.64 -18.29
CA SER A 177 -17.91 -5.72 -18.78
C SER A 177 -19.40 -5.50 -18.50
N HIS A 178 -19.74 -4.63 -17.53
CA HIS A 178 -21.11 -4.36 -17.09
C HIS A 178 -21.69 -3.07 -17.68
N VAL A 179 -20.93 -2.36 -18.52
CA VAL A 179 -21.37 -1.11 -19.15
C VAL A 179 -21.53 -1.26 -20.67
N PRO A 180 -22.42 -0.47 -21.31
CA PRO A 180 -22.59 -0.47 -22.76
C PRO A 180 -21.33 -0.09 -23.53
N SER A 181 -21.27 -0.42 -24.83
CA SER A 181 -20.11 -0.13 -25.67
C SER A 181 -19.77 1.36 -25.78
N GLU A 182 -20.80 2.21 -25.79
CA GLU A 182 -20.64 3.66 -25.82
C GLU A 182 -19.95 4.17 -24.54
N ALA A 183 -20.38 3.69 -23.37
CA ALA A 183 -19.77 4.03 -22.09
C ALA A 183 -18.29 3.59 -22.01
N ARG A 184 -17.93 2.43 -22.60
CA ARG A 184 -16.52 2.03 -22.74
C ARG A 184 -15.74 3.01 -23.63
N GLY A 185 -16.36 3.53 -24.69
CA GLY A 185 -15.79 4.59 -25.52
C GLY A 185 -15.46 5.85 -24.71
N THR A 186 -16.39 6.31 -23.87
CA THR A 186 -16.20 7.46 -22.98
C THR A 186 -15.07 7.24 -21.97
N MET A 187 -14.97 6.04 -21.40
CA MET A 187 -13.87 5.68 -20.50
C MET A 187 -12.51 5.83 -21.20
N LEU A 188 -12.39 5.34 -22.44
CA LEU A 188 -11.16 5.46 -23.23
C LEU A 188 -10.85 6.92 -23.59
N GLU A 189 -11.86 7.74 -23.89
CA GLU A 189 -11.66 9.16 -24.23
C GLU A 189 -11.23 10.00 -23.02
N SER A 190 -11.83 9.74 -21.86
CA SER A 190 -11.38 10.31 -20.59
C SER A 190 -9.90 9.99 -20.35
N TRP A 191 -9.51 8.73 -20.56
CA TRP A 191 -8.12 8.31 -20.44
C TRP A 191 -7.20 9.00 -21.46
N ARG A 192 -7.61 9.17 -22.72
CA ARG A 192 -6.79 9.92 -23.71
C ARG A 192 -6.52 11.36 -23.29
N THR A 193 -7.48 11.99 -22.64
CA THR A 193 -7.37 13.36 -22.13
C THR A 193 -6.47 13.42 -20.88
N HIS A 194 -6.54 12.40 -20.03
CA HIS A 194 -5.84 12.32 -18.74
C HIS A 194 -4.46 11.64 -18.78
N ALA A 195 -4.13 10.89 -19.84
CA ALA A 195 -2.85 10.20 -19.96
C ALA A 195 -1.63 11.14 -20.11
N ARG A 196 -1.87 12.46 -20.18
CA ARG A 196 -0.85 13.43 -20.58
C ARG A 196 -0.93 14.87 -20.00
N PRO A 197 -1.41 15.17 -18.78
CA PRO A 197 -1.24 16.49 -18.23
C PRO A 197 0.16 16.63 -17.58
N PRO A 198 1.06 17.49 -18.11
CA PRO A 198 2.18 17.98 -17.34
C PRO A 198 1.62 18.78 -16.14
N GLY A 199 1.80 18.27 -14.92
CA GLY A 199 1.45 19.00 -13.70
C GLY A 199 0.68 18.21 -12.63
N GLU A 200 0.38 16.92 -12.84
CA GLU A 200 -0.18 16.12 -11.75
C GLU A 200 0.81 15.96 -10.60
N ASN A 201 0.33 16.33 -9.41
CA ASN A 201 1.05 16.14 -8.16
C ASN A 201 1.03 14.65 -7.82
N PRO A 202 2.20 14.03 -7.58
CA PRO A 202 2.26 12.67 -7.08
C PRO A 202 1.50 12.51 -5.77
N LEU A 203 1.05 11.29 -5.49
CA LEU A 203 0.48 10.93 -4.20
C LEU A 203 1.48 11.24 -3.07
N ALA A 204 0.97 11.82 -1.98
CA ALA A 204 1.79 12.18 -0.84
C ALA A 204 2.11 10.95 0.01
N PHE A 205 3.37 10.84 0.42
CA PHE A 205 3.87 9.74 1.22
C PHE A 205 4.78 10.28 2.32
N THR A 206 4.75 9.66 3.51
CA THR A 206 5.66 10.01 4.61
C THR A 206 7.13 9.87 4.16
N PRO A 207 7.93 10.94 4.16
CA PRO A 207 9.31 10.88 3.70
C PRO A 207 10.20 10.04 4.64
N LEU A 208 11.37 9.61 4.15
CA LEU A 208 12.28 8.72 4.90
C LEU A 208 12.87 9.39 6.15
N ASP A 209 13.06 10.70 6.13
CA ASP A 209 13.58 11.48 7.26
C ASP A 209 12.69 11.43 8.51
N CYS A 210 11.44 11.02 8.35
CA CYS A 210 10.49 10.81 9.43
C CYS A 210 10.73 9.50 10.19
N PHE A 211 11.60 8.62 9.69
CA PHE A 211 11.88 7.31 10.27
C PHE A 211 13.30 7.24 10.84
N ASP A 212 13.47 6.50 11.93
CA ASP A 212 14.76 6.29 12.58
C ASP A 212 15.42 5.02 12.02
N GLY A 213 16.49 5.21 11.24
CA GLY A 213 17.20 4.10 10.60
C GLY A 213 17.99 3.20 11.57
N GLU A 214 18.31 3.69 12.77
CA GLU A 214 19.01 2.93 13.82
C GLU A 214 18.02 2.14 14.69
N LYS A 215 16.82 2.67 14.88
CA LYS A 215 15.73 2.01 15.61
C LYS A 215 14.80 1.21 14.71
N GLY A 216 15.37 0.50 13.74
CA GLY A 216 14.62 -0.44 12.90
C GLY A 216 13.56 0.20 12.00
N TYR A 217 13.78 1.45 11.55
CA TYR A 217 12.88 2.18 10.64
C TYR A 217 11.49 2.44 11.22
N GLN A 218 11.40 2.64 12.53
CA GLN A 218 10.20 3.13 13.20
C GLN A 218 10.03 4.64 12.99
N LEU A 219 8.78 5.13 13.04
CA LEU A 219 8.51 6.56 12.96
C LEU A 219 9.15 7.27 14.16
N LYS A 220 9.83 8.38 13.91
CA LYS A 220 10.44 9.17 14.98
C LYS A 220 9.36 9.68 15.94
N PRO A 221 9.57 9.65 17.27
CA PRO A 221 8.58 10.06 18.26
C PRO A 221 8.00 11.45 18.01
N GLU A 222 8.85 12.42 17.63
CA GLU A 222 8.46 13.79 17.32
C GLU A 222 7.55 13.90 16.08
N VAL A 223 7.68 12.97 15.11
CA VAL A 223 6.79 12.92 13.96
C VAL A 223 5.49 12.21 14.33
N HIS A 224 5.57 11.15 15.13
CA HIS A 224 4.41 10.45 15.65
C HIS A 224 3.48 11.39 16.43
N GLU A 225 4.04 12.20 17.33
CA GLU A 225 3.27 13.19 18.12
C GLU A 225 2.63 14.28 17.25
N ASN A 226 3.26 14.69 16.16
CA ASN A 226 2.72 15.67 15.22
C ASN A 226 1.71 15.09 14.21
N MET A 227 1.71 13.76 13.99
CA MET A 227 0.78 13.05 13.12
C MET A 227 -0.45 12.51 13.86
N LEU A 228 -0.39 12.42 15.18
CA LEU A 228 -1.60 12.28 15.98
C LEU A 228 -2.49 13.49 15.68
N PRO A 229 -3.82 13.32 15.53
CA PRO A 229 -4.71 14.47 15.42
C PRO A 229 -4.37 15.40 16.58
N ARG A 230 -4.00 16.65 16.29
CA ARG A 230 -4.02 17.69 17.31
C ARG A 230 -5.45 17.74 17.79
N MET A 231 -5.72 17.13 18.94
CA MET A 231 -6.98 17.23 19.65
C MET A 231 -7.10 18.66 20.19
N SER A 232 -7.20 19.65 19.32
CA SER A 232 -7.85 20.93 19.62
C SER A 232 -9.36 20.75 19.53
N GLU A 233 -9.87 19.62 20.03
CA GLU A 233 -11.29 19.33 20.00
C GLU A 233 -11.92 20.06 21.18
N LYS A 234 -12.77 21.02 20.84
CA LYS A 234 -13.77 21.52 21.77
C LYS A 234 -14.81 20.41 21.95
N VAL A 235 -14.88 19.83 23.14
CA VAL A 235 -15.80 18.73 23.47
C VAL A 235 -16.99 19.29 24.24
N LEU A 236 -18.21 19.03 23.77
CA LEU A 236 -19.44 19.36 24.49
C LEU A 236 -20.02 18.09 25.13
N ILE A 237 -20.16 18.09 26.45
CA ILE A 237 -20.90 17.06 27.19
C ILE A 237 -22.31 17.57 27.43
N VAL A 238 -23.31 17.02 26.74
CA VAL A 238 -24.72 17.29 27.04
C VAL A 238 -25.17 16.30 28.12
N TYR A 239 -25.39 16.80 29.32
CA TYR A 239 -25.74 16.01 30.49
C TYR A 239 -27.23 16.16 30.82
N ALA A 240 -27.93 15.05 30.97
CA ALA A 240 -29.37 15.02 31.21
C ALA A 240 -29.72 14.03 32.32
N HIS A 241 -29.42 14.38 33.57
CA HIS A 241 -29.90 13.62 34.72
C HIS A 241 -30.18 14.52 35.92
N GLN A 242 -31.36 14.36 36.54
CA GLN A 242 -31.86 15.23 37.62
C GLN A 242 -31.12 15.13 38.96
N SER A 243 -30.30 14.08 39.15
CA SER A 243 -29.60 13.81 40.41
C SER A 243 -28.09 13.81 40.24
N SER A 244 -27.42 14.65 41.01
CA SER A 244 -25.95 14.76 41.10
C SER A 244 -25.29 13.55 41.78
N GLY A 245 -26.04 12.76 42.55
CA GLY A 245 -25.56 11.50 43.14
C GLY A 245 -25.66 10.30 42.20
N SER A 246 -26.10 10.49 40.96
CA SER A 246 -26.29 9.40 40.01
C SER A 246 -24.97 8.92 39.40
N PHE A 247 -24.93 7.66 38.98
CA PHE A 247 -23.80 7.13 38.21
C PHE A 247 -23.55 7.92 36.91
N ASN A 248 -24.60 8.46 36.29
CA ASN A 248 -24.47 9.36 35.14
C ASN A 248 -23.73 10.65 35.49
N SER A 249 -23.94 11.22 36.69
CA SER A 249 -23.16 12.38 37.14
C SER A 249 -21.68 12.00 37.29
N ALA A 250 -21.40 10.88 37.97
CA ALA A 250 -20.04 10.41 38.18
C ALA A 250 -19.31 10.09 36.86
N ALA A 251 -20.00 9.50 35.89
CA ALA A 251 -19.44 9.22 34.56
C ALA A 251 -19.16 10.51 33.77
N LYS A 252 -20.05 11.52 33.85
CA LYS A 252 -19.85 12.86 33.27
C LYS A 252 -18.65 13.57 33.91
N ASP A 253 -18.51 13.51 35.24
CA ASP A 253 -17.38 14.10 35.97
C ASP A 253 -16.05 13.42 35.61
N ALA A 254 -16.04 12.08 35.53
CA ALA A 254 -14.86 11.32 35.10
C ALA A 254 -14.47 11.63 33.64
N ALA A 255 -15.44 11.79 32.74
CA ALA A 255 -15.17 12.19 31.36
C ALA A 255 -14.59 13.61 31.29
N LEU A 256 -15.14 14.56 32.04
CA LEU A 256 -14.64 15.93 32.12
C LEU A 256 -13.17 15.97 32.62
N GLU A 257 -12.86 15.23 33.68
CA GLU A 257 -11.51 15.14 34.24
C GLU A 257 -10.51 14.59 33.22
N VAL A 258 -10.81 13.43 32.63
CA VAL A 258 -9.90 12.75 31.68
C VAL A 258 -9.69 13.58 30.41
N LEU A 259 -10.75 14.19 29.87
CA LEU A 259 -10.66 14.98 28.64
C LEU A 259 -9.91 16.30 28.87
N THR A 260 -10.13 16.96 30.00
CA THR A 260 -9.38 18.17 30.37
C THR A 260 -7.90 17.86 30.59
N ALA A 261 -7.58 16.76 31.29
CA ALA A 261 -6.21 16.30 31.49
C ALA A 261 -5.48 15.96 30.18
N LYS A 262 -6.23 15.58 29.13
CA LYS A 262 -5.72 15.35 27.78
C LYS A 262 -5.61 16.61 26.92
N GLY A 263 -5.87 17.80 27.49
CA GLY A 263 -5.74 19.08 26.80
C GLY A 263 -6.94 19.49 25.94
N CYS A 264 -8.08 18.81 26.05
CA CYS A 264 -9.31 19.21 25.35
C CYS A 264 -9.96 20.41 26.05
N THR A 265 -10.62 21.28 25.28
CA THR A 265 -11.51 22.32 25.86
C THR A 265 -12.89 21.70 26.03
N VAL A 266 -13.30 21.42 27.26
CA VAL A 266 -14.57 20.73 27.54
C VAL A 266 -15.62 21.71 28.07
N GLU A 267 -16.78 21.76 27.42
CA GLU A 267 -17.98 22.46 27.90
C GLU A 267 -19.04 21.45 28.32
N VAL A 268 -19.85 21.78 29.34
CA VAL A 268 -20.92 20.93 29.83
C VAL A 268 -22.25 21.67 29.76
N SER A 269 -23.21 21.14 28.99
CA SER A 269 -24.60 21.57 29.00
C SER A 269 -25.41 20.66 29.90
N ASP A 270 -25.57 21.03 31.17
CA ASP A 270 -26.47 20.35 32.10
C ASP A 270 -27.91 20.79 31.83
N LEU A 271 -28.66 19.97 31.10
CA LEU A 271 -30.02 20.29 30.65
C LEU A 271 -30.98 20.52 31.83
N TYR A 272 -30.77 19.87 32.98
CA TYR A 272 -31.61 20.06 34.15
C TYR A 272 -31.25 21.34 34.90
N ALA A 273 -29.96 21.64 35.07
CA ALA A 273 -29.52 22.92 35.65
C ALA A 273 -29.94 24.11 34.78
N MET A 274 -29.90 23.95 33.45
CA MET A 274 -30.35 24.93 32.46
C MET A 274 -31.88 25.07 32.39
N LYS A 275 -32.64 24.17 33.04
CA LYS A 275 -34.09 24.06 32.89
C LYS A 275 -34.52 23.99 31.42
N PHE A 276 -33.76 23.24 30.63
CA PHE A 276 -33.98 23.11 29.20
C PHE A 276 -35.36 22.51 28.92
N LYS A 277 -36.15 23.16 28.04
CA LYS A 277 -37.48 22.68 27.65
C LYS A 277 -37.32 21.64 26.54
N ALA A 278 -37.83 20.42 26.76
CA ALA A 278 -37.79 19.36 25.74
C ALA A 278 -38.81 19.56 24.61
N THR A 279 -39.88 20.30 24.88
CA THR A 279 -40.92 20.62 23.91
C THR A 279 -40.52 21.85 23.12
N ALA A 280 -40.48 21.73 21.80
CA ALA A 280 -40.39 22.89 20.91
C ALA A 280 -41.63 23.77 21.13
N THR A 281 -41.39 25.05 21.37
CA THR A 281 -42.41 26.06 21.53
C THR A 281 -42.24 27.09 20.43
N ALA A 282 -43.28 27.90 20.25
CA ALA A 282 -43.21 28.90 19.21
C ALA A 282 -42.15 29.99 19.56
N GLU A 283 -41.80 30.17 20.85
CA GLU A 283 -40.66 31.01 21.32
C GLU A 283 -39.29 30.61 20.75
N ASP A 284 -39.14 29.42 20.16
CA ASP A 284 -37.86 28.96 19.60
C ASP A 284 -37.55 29.52 18.20
N HIS A 285 -38.54 30.14 17.53
CA HIS A 285 -38.45 30.53 16.11
C HIS A 285 -38.90 31.97 15.78
N TRP A 286 -39.03 32.86 16.78
CA TRP A 286 -39.29 34.28 16.57
C TRP A 286 -38.63 35.20 17.60
#